data_AF-A0A932P3H2-F1
#
_entry.id   AF-A0A932P3H2-F1
#
_cell.length_a   1.000
_cell.length_b   1.000
_cell.length_c   1.000
_cell.angle_alpha   90.00
_cell.angle_beta   90.00
_cell.angle_gamma   90.00
#
_symmetry.space_group_name_H-M   'P 1'
#
loop_
_entity.id
_entity.type
_entity.pdbx_description
1 polymer ?
#
loop_
_entity_poly.entity_id
_entity_poly.type
_entity_poly.pdbx_seq_one_letter_code
_entity_poly.pdbx_strand_id
1 'polypeptide(L)'
;MASTANLLTRKDTIVVASVSCIYNIGSPKEYGHFVFEFVSGMKIGREQIINRLIDLQYERSEFGFYRGTFRVRGDRIDIYPAYLDEAVRIEVTGEKILRVQLLDPTTGKDLTNEKGDVKNYTLYPAKHFMTDPIKNKDVFDQIKNDLDNRTKELKKQGKVLEAHRLHQRVTYDLEMIQEVGYVNGIENYSRYFDGRRPGDAPYSLIDYFNEPYGSNWLVFVDESHMTFPQIRGMYAG
;
A
#
# COMPACT_ATOMS: atom_id res chain seq x y z
N MET A 1 8.29 -0.12 -0.04
CA MET A 1 7.40 -0.17 1.13
C MET A 1 8.12 0.10 2.44
N ALA A 2 9.35 -0.40 2.65
CA ALA A 2 10.13 -0.11 3.86
C ALA A 2 10.26 1.40 4.17
N SER A 3 10.63 2.22 3.19
CA SER A 3 10.81 3.67 3.40
C SER A 3 9.54 4.39 3.85
N THR A 4 8.39 4.11 3.21
CA THR A 4 7.11 4.75 3.54
C THR A 4 6.59 4.32 4.91
N ALA A 5 6.68 3.03 5.24
CA ALA A 5 6.27 2.54 6.56
C ALA A 5 7.16 3.10 7.69
N ASN A 6 8.47 3.17 7.49
CA ASN A 6 9.39 3.75 8.47
C ASN A 6 9.12 5.24 8.68
N LEU A 7 8.87 6.01 7.61
CA LEU A 7 8.55 7.44 7.72
C LEU A 7 7.30 7.71 8.55
N LEU A 8 6.29 6.83 8.50
CA LEU A 8 5.06 6.97 9.28
C LEU A 8 5.19 6.48 10.73
N THR A 9 6.16 5.61 11.03
CA THR A 9 6.28 4.94 12.33
C THR A 9 7.35 5.53 13.24
N ARG A 10 8.43 6.11 12.69
CA ARG A 10 9.57 6.59 13.48
C ARG A 10 10.26 7.81 12.88
N LYS A 11 10.72 8.69 13.78
CA LYS A 11 11.35 9.98 13.41
C LYS A 11 12.80 9.85 12.97
N ASP A 12 13.50 8.82 13.42
CA ASP A 12 14.91 8.55 13.15
C ASP A 12 15.08 7.73 11.86
N THR A 13 14.57 8.28 10.76
CA THR A 13 14.57 7.64 9.43
C THR A 13 15.41 8.46 8.44
N ILE A 14 16.38 7.80 7.79
CA ILE A 14 17.08 8.34 6.63
C ILE A 14 16.66 7.51 5.41
N VAL A 15 16.19 8.18 4.36
CA VAL A 15 15.84 7.53 3.09
C VAL A 15 16.81 8.00 2.01
N VAL A 16 17.57 7.06 1.45
CA VAL A 16 18.35 7.29 0.23
C VAL A 16 17.48 6.87 -0.95
N ALA A 17 17.22 7.81 -1.86
CA ALA A 17 16.35 7.58 -3.01
C ALA A 17 16.97 8.13 -4.29
N SER A 18 16.66 7.48 -5.41
CA SER A 18 16.89 8.06 -6.74
C SER A 18 15.78 9.06 -7.08
N VAL A 19 15.79 9.61 -8.30
CA VAL A 19 14.71 10.45 -8.83
C VAL A 19 13.34 9.77 -8.82
N SER A 20 13.23 8.47 -8.53
CA SER A 20 11.94 7.83 -8.34
C SER A 20 11.14 8.39 -7.14
N CYS A 21 11.78 9.13 -6.24
CA CYS A 21 11.12 9.75 -5.09
C CYS A 21 10.03 10.77 -5.45
N ILE A 22 10.03 11.29 -6.68
CA ILE A 22 9.01 12.21 -7.18
C ILE A 22 7.85 11.53 -7.93
N TYR A 23 7.89 10.20 -8.11
CA TYR A 23 6.81 9.46 -8.75
C TYR A 23 5.70 9.09 -7.77
N ASN A 24 4.54 8.78 -8.34
CA ASN A 24 3.34 8.43 -7.61
C ASN A 24 3.52 7.16 -6.78
N ILE A 25 3.28 7.25 -5.47
CA ILE A 25 3.31 6.11 -4.55
C ILE A 25 2.04 6.01 -3.67
N GLY A 26 0.98 6.71 -4.05
CA GLY A 26 -0.31 6.72 -3.34
C GLY A 26 -0.35 7.63 -2.12
N SER A 27 -1.56 7.98 -1.66
CA SER A 27 -1.74 8.91 -0.54
C SER A 27 -1.15 8.37 0.78
N PRO A 28 -0.30 9.13 1.49
CA PRO A 28 0.20 8.73 2.81
C PRO A 28 -0.92 8.60 3.84
N LYS A 29 -1.96 9.43 3.71
CA LYS A 29 -3.13 9.44 4.58
C LYS A 29 -3.96 8.16 4.42
N GLU A 30 -4.26 7.77 3.19
CA GLU A 30 -4.98 6.51 2.94
C GLU A 30 -4.13 5.30 3.35
N TYR A 31 -2.83 5.29 3.06
CA TYR A 31 -1.93 4.23 3.51
C TYR A 31 -1.90 4.09 5.05
N GLY A 32 -1.96 5.20 5.79
CA GLY A 32 -2.07 5.21 7.25
C GLY A 32 -3.46 4.82 7.78
N HIS A 33 -4.54 5.00 7.00
CA HIS A 33 -5.89 4.58 7.40
C HIS A 33 -6.10 3.07 7.27
N PHE A 34 -5.48 2.41 6.30
CA PHE A 34 -5.54 0.96 6.13
C PHE A 34 -4.49 0.26 6.97
N VAL A 35 -4.54 0.38 8.30
CA VAL A 35 -3.64 -0.34 9.21
C VAL A 35 -4.40 -1.36 10.06
N PHE A 36 -3.70 -2.41 10.48
CA PHE A 36 -4.19 -3.31 11.51
C PHE A 36 -3.32 -3.16 12.77
N GLU A 37 -3.89 -2.46 13.74
CA GLU A 37 -3.29 -2.31 15.06
C GLU A 37 -3.77 -3.43 15.97
N PHE A 38 -2.83 -4.12 16.62
CA PHE A 38 -3.15 -5.18 17.55
C PHE A 38 -2.15 -5.25 18.71
N VAL A 39 -2.64 -5.75 19.83
CA VAL A 39 -1.93 -5.85 21.11
C VAL A 39 -2.32 -7.14 21.82
N SER A 40 -1.38 -7.70 22.59
CA SER A 40 -1.66 -8.80 23.50
C SER A 40 -2.81 -8.41 24.44
N GLY A 41 -3.86 -9.24 24.49
CA GLY A 41 -5.07 -8.97 25.26
C GLY A 41 -6.27 -8.48 24.45
N MET A 42 -6.07 -8.07 23.20
CA MET A 42 -7.15 -7.63 22.30
C MET A 42 -8.17 -8.76 22.09
N LYS A 43 -9.47 -8.43 22.21
CA LYS A 43 -10.57 -9.36 21.91
C LYS A 43 -10.81 -9.40 20.41
N ILE A 44 -10.19 -10.35 19.73
CA ILE A 44 -10.36 -10.59 18.30
C ILE A 44 -10.11 -12.08 18.02
N GLY A 45 -11.00 -12.69 17.25
CA GLY A 45 -10.90 -14.08 16.84
C GLY A 45 -9.99 -14.28 15.63
N ARG A 46 -9.53 -15.51 15.45
CA ARG A 46 -8.61 -15.90 14.35
C ARG A 46 -9.16 -15.54 12.97
N GLU A 47 -10.43 -15.84 12.70
CA GLU A 47 -11.06 -15.55 11.40
C GLU A 47 -11.11 -14.05 11.11
N GLN A 48 -11.35 -13.23 12.14
CA GLN A 48 -11.35 -11.77 12.00
C GLN A 48 -9.95 -11.24 11.67
N ILE A 49 -8.91 -11.80 12.30
CA ILE A 49 -7.53 -11.46 11.98
C ILE A 49 -7.21 -11.84 10.53
N ILE A 50 -7.59 -13.05 10.10
CA ILE A 50 -7.37 -13.52 8.72
C ILE A 50 -8.03 -12.59 7.71
N ASN A 51 -9.31 -12.24 7.92
CA ASN A 51 -10.02 -11.30 7.05
C ASN A 51 -9.31 -9.95 7.00
N ARG A 52 -8.84 -9.44 8.16
CA ARG A 52 -8.10 -8.18 8.20
C ARG A 52 -6.77 -8.24 7.44
N LEU A 53 -6.07 -9.38 7.47
CA LEU A 53 -4.84 -9.57 6.68
C LEU A 53 -5.12 -9.60 5.18
N ILE A 54 -6.22 -10.23 4.77
CA ILE A 54 -6.67 -10.26 3.38
C ILE A 54 -7.05 -8.84 2.92
N ASP A 55 -7.78 -8.09 3.75
CA ASP A 55 -8.10 -6.69 3.47
C ASP A 55 -6.82 -5.89 3.21
N LEU A 56 -5.79 -6.10 4.04
CA LEU A 56 -4.45 -5.51 3.91
C LEU A 56 -3.58 -6.09 2.77
N GLN A 57 -4.18 -6.89 1.88
CA GLN A 57 -3.56 -7.49 0.70
C GLN A 57 -2.44 -8.49 1.00
N TYR A 58 -2.45 -9.10 2.19
CA TYR A 58 -1.55 -10.22 2.49
C TYR A 58 -2.11 -11.52 1.91
N GLU A 59 -1.23 -12.30 1.29
CA GLU A 59 -1.58 -13.58 0.70
C GLU A 59 -1.42 -14.71 1.72
N ARG A 60 -2.43 -15.58 1.84
CA ARG A 60 -2.30 -16.80 2.64
C ARG A 60 -1.48 -17.83 1.87
N SER A 61 -0.34 -18.23 2.42
CA SER A 61 0.53 -19.23 1.81
C SER A 61 0.95 -20.30 2.83
N GLU A 62 0.62 -21.56 2.56
CA GLU A 62 0.99 -22.68 3.44
C GLU A 62 2.38 -23.25 3.15
N PHE A 63 2.83 -23.13 1.90
CA PHE A 63 4.08 -23.74 1.42
C PHE A 63 5.25 -22.74 1.36
N GLY A 64 5.00 -21.47 1.04
CA GLY A 64 6.01 -20.40 1.00
C GLY A 64 5.80 -19.36 2.10
N PHE A 65 6.87 -18.87 2.71
CA PHE A 65 6.80 -17.76 3.67
C PHE A 65 7.73 -16.64 3.22
N TYR A 66 7.17 -15.70 2.47
CA TYR A 66 7.87 -14.54 1.89
C TYR A 66 7.13 -13.24 2.23
N ARG A 67 7.77 -12.10 1.99
CA ARG A 67 7.20 -10.77 2.28
C ARG A 67 5.81 -10.60 1.65
N GLY A 68 4.87 -10.07 2.43
CA GLY A 68 3.48 -9.89 1.98
C GLY A 68 2.62 -11.16 2.13
N THR A 69 3.11 -12.20 2.79
CA THR A 69 2.33 -13.42 3.06
C THR A 69 2.05 -13.62 4.55
N PHE A 70 1.05 -14.45 4.84
CA PHE A 70 0.85 -15.02 6.17
C PHE A 70 0.52 -16.51 6.08
N ARG A 71 0.77 -17.23 7.18
CA ARG A 71 0.45 -18.65 7.33
C ARG A 71 -0.17 -18.92 8.68
N VAL A 72 -1.02 -19.93 8.76
CA VAL A 72 -1.73 -20.32 9.99
C VAL A 72 -1.27 -21.72 10.39
N ARG A 73 -0.85 -21.89 11.65
CA ARG A 73 -0.41 -23.16 12.23
C ARG A 73 -1.04 -23.34 13.61
N GLY A 74 -2.15 -24.07 13.67
CA GLY A 74 -2.96 -24.21 14.88
C GLY A 74 -3.46 -22.84 15.35
N ASP A 75 -3.06 -22.47 16.56
CA ASP A 75 -3.43 -21.22 17.25
C ASP A 75 -2.51 -20.03 16.90
N ARG A 76 -1.55 -20.24 15.99
CA ARG A 76 -0.55 -19.23 15.61
C ARG A 76 -0.78 -18.76 14.18
N ILE A 77 -0.69 -17.45 14.00
CA ILE A 77 -0.66 -16.78 12.71
C ILE A 77 0.71 -16.12 12.57
N ASP A 78 1.51 -16.59 11.62
CA ASP A 78 2.78 -15.95 11.26
C ASP A 78 2.54 -15.06 10.05
N ILE A 79 2.94 -13.81 10.14
CA ILE A 79 2.83 -12.79 9.10
C ILE A 79 4.24 -12.37 8.73
N TYR A 80 4.56 -12.27 7.45
CA TYR A 80 5.80 -11.66 6.99
C TYR A 80 5.45 -10.28 6.39
N PRO A 81 5.58 -9.19 7.16
CA PRO A 81 5.34 -7.83 6.70
C PRO A 81 6.07 -7.53 5.39
N ALA A 82 5.42 -6.82 4.47
CA ALA A 82 6.03 -6.51 3.19
C ALA A 82 7.21 -5.52 3.28
N TYR A 83 7.38 -4.88 4.44
CA TYR A 83 8.29 -3.77 4.67
C TYR A 83 9.35 -4.02 5.75
N LEU A 84 9.30 -5.16 6.45
CA LEU A 84 10.30 -5.55 7.46
C LEU A 84 11.07 -6.80 7.02
N ASP A 85 12.22 -7.02 7.66
CA ASP A 85 13.03 -8.23 7.49
C ASP A 85 12.64 -9.33 8.50
N GLU A 86 11.73 -8.99 9.42
CA GLU A 86 11.27 -9.84 10.50
C GLU A 86 9.81 -10.19 10.31
N ALA A 87 9.45 -11.40 10.70
CA ALA A 87 8.07 -11.84 10.77
C ALA A 87 7.44 -11.48 12.12
N VAL A 88 6.11 -11.44 12.13
CA VAL A 88 5.30 -11.22 13.32
C VAL A 88 4.48 -12.48 13.55
N ARG A 89 4.47 -12.98 14.78
CA ARG A 89 3.58 -14.07 15.20
C ARG A 89 2.53 -13.55 16.15
N ILE A 90 1.29 -13.89 15.85
CA ILE A 90 0.14 -13.69 16.72
C ILE A 90 -0.31 -15.06 17.22
N GLU A 91 -0.33 -15.24 18.53
CA GLU A 91 -0.91 -16.42 19.18
C GLU A 91 -2.30 -16.06 19.71
N VAL A 92 -3.31 -16.83 19.30
CA VAL A 92 -4.73 -16.55 19.58
C VAL A 92 -5.31 -17.69 20.41
N THR A 93 -6.11 -17.37 21.44
CA THR A 93 -6.93 -18.37 22.14
C THR A 93 -8.38 -17.92 22.18
N GLY A 94 -9.28 -18.77 21.70
CA GLY A 94 -10.69 -18.40 21.50
C GLY A 94 -10.82 -17.11 20.67
N GLU A 95 -11.28 -16.04 21.32
CA GLU A 95 -11.45 -14.71 20.72
C GLU A 95 -10.50 -13.67 21.30
N LYS A 96 -9.26 -14.06 21.63
CA LYS A 96 -8.30 -13.16 22.27
C LYS A 96 -6.89 -13.40 21.77
N ILE A 97 -6.16 -12.33 21.46
CA ILE A 97 -4.71 -12.38 21.24
C ILE A 97 -4.04 -12.64 22.59
N LEU A 98 -3.35 -13.76 22.71
CA LEU A 98 -2.55 -14.08 23.89
C LEU A 98 -1.20 -13.36 23.86
N ARG A 99 -0.52 -13.42 22.72
CA ARG A 99 0.85 -12.96 22.59
C ARG A 99 1.14 -12.49 21.17
N VAL A 100 1.99 -11.47 21.09
CA VAL A 100 2.60 -10.99 19.85
C VAL A 100 4.12 -11.12 19.98
N GLN A 101 4.77 -11.68 18.96
CA GLN A 101 6.22 -11.93 18.95
C GLN A 101 6.84 -11.49 17.61
N LEU A 102 8.10 -11.09 17.65
CA LEU A 102 8.93 -10.93 16.44
C LEU A 102 9.72 -12.21 16.20
N LEU A 103 9.85 -12.60 14.94
CA LEU A 103 10.52 -13.84 14.53
C LEU A 103 11.47 -13.60 13.36
N ASP A 104 12.55 -14.36 13.32
CA ASP A 104 13.30 -14.54 12.08
C ASP A 104 12.44 -15.36 11.09
N PRO A 105 12.16 -14.85 9.87
CA PRO A 105 11.26 -15.53 8.93
C PRO A 105 11.83 -16.83 8.36
N THR A 106 13.15 -17.01 8.38
CA THR A 106 13.86 -18.17 7.84
C THR A 106 14.06 -19.24 8.91
N THR A 107 14.56 -18.85 10.08
CA THR A 107 14.90 -19.80 11.16
C THR A 107 13.74 -20.02 12.12
N GLY A 108 12.76 -19.11 12.18
CA GLY A 108 11.67 -19.14 13.15
C GLY A 108 12.09 -18.79 14.57
N LYS A 109 13.33 -18.32 14.78
CA LYS A 109 13.86 -17.90 16.08
C LYS A 109 13.04 -16.71 16.61
N ASP A 110 12.68 -16.77 17.90
CA ASP A 110 12.06 -15.65 18.61
C ASP A 110 13.08 -14.52 18.81
N LEU A 111 12.77 -13.34 18.29
CA LEU A 111 13.60 -12.13 18.36
C LEU A 111 13.07 -11.13 19.41
N THR A 112 11.95 -11.43 20.07
CA THR A 112 11.28 -10.52 21.01
C THR A 112 12.19 -10.12 22.18
N ASN A 113 12.98 -11.06 22.70
CA ASN A 113 13.92 -10.77 23.81
C ASN A 113 15.09 -9.86 23.38
N GLU A 114 15.46 -9.88 22.10
CA GLU A 114 16.58 -9.09 21.54
C GLU A 114 16.13 -7.70 21.12
N LYS A 115 14.86 -7.56 20.71
CA LYS A 115 14.29 -6.31 20.17
C LYS A 115 13.28 -5.61 21.07
N GLY A 116 12.93 -6.21 22.20
CA GLY A 116 11.99 -5.70 23.17
C GLY A 116 10.57 -6.23 22.98
N ASP A 117 9.80 -6.24 24.08
CA ASP A 117 8.42 -6.70 24.08
C ASP A 117 7.55 -5.87 23.13
N VAL A 118 6.79 -6.56 22.28
CA VAL A 118 5.82 -5.94 21.37
C VAL A 118 4.58 -5.55 22.17
N LYS A 119 4.56 -4.34 22.72
CA LYS A 119 3.40 -3.82 23.46
C LYS A 119 2.23 -3.58 22.51
N ASN A 120 2.44 -2.82 21.45
CA ASN A 120 1.46 -2.60 20.38
C ASN A 120 2.16 -2.83 19.03
N TYR A 121 1.49 -3.47 18.09
CA TYR A 121 1.98 -3.66 16.74
C TYR A 121 1.01 -3.03 15.73
N THR A 122 1.55 -2.23 14.81
CA THR A 122 0.80 -1.66 13.68
C THR A 122 1.27 -2.34 12.40
N LEU A 123 0.40 -3.15 11.81
CA LEU A 123 0.65 -3.79 10.52
C LEU A 123 0.12 -2.91 9.39
N TYR A 124 1.02 -2.52 8.49
CA TYR A 124 0.68 -1.76 7.30
C TYR A 124 0.34 -2.68 6.11
N PRO A 125 -0.36 -2.15 5.09
CA PRO A 125 -0.66 -2.87 3.87
C PRO A 125 0.54 -3.51 3.19
N ALA A 126 0.30 -4.66 2.56
CA ALA A 126 1.28 -5.30 1.68
C ALA A 126 1.41 -4.60 0.31
N LYS A 127 0.61 -3.57 0.02
CA LYS A 127 0.66 -2.77 -1.22
C LYS A 127 0.42 -1.29 -0.93
N HIS A 128 1.01 -0.40 -1.74
CA HIS A 128 0.85 1.06 -1.60
C HIS A 128 -0.51 1.57 -2.09
N PHE A 129 -1.08 0.93 -3.10
CA PHE A 129 -2.38 1.29 -3.65
C PHE A 129 -3.42 0.30 -3.17
N MET A 130 -4.30 0.78 -2.29
CA MET A 130 -5.48 0.07 -1.83
C MET A 130 -6.68 1.00 -1.93
N THR A 131 -7.83 0.43 -2.25
CA THR A 131 -9.08 1.17 -2.38
C THR A 131 -10.16 0.45 -1.62
N ASP A 132 -10.88 1.15 -0.75
CA ASP A 132 -12.08 0.61 -0.11
C ASP A 132 -13.23 0.60 -1.12
N PRO A 133 -13.77 -0.57 -1.53
CA PRO A 133 -14.87 -0.64 -2.49
C PRO A 133 -16.14 0.05 -1.97
N ILE A 134 -16.32 0.12 -0.64
CA ILE A 134 -17.55 0.61 0.01
C ILE A 134 -17.57 2.15 0.03
N LYS A 135 -16.42 2.80 0.23
CA LYS A 135 -16.33 4.27 0.23
C LYS A 135 -16.40 4.92 -1.15
N ASN A 136 -16.24 4.15 -2.23
CA ASN A 136 -15.87 4.70 -3.54
C ASN A 136 -16.93 4.52 -4.64
N LYS A 137 -18.22 4.31 -4.34
CA LYS A 137 -19.25 4.15 -5.40
C LYS A 137 -19.24 5.30 -6.41
N ASP A 138 -19.14 6.54 -5.93
CA ASP A 138 -19.10 7.74 -6.78
C ASP A 138 -17.84 7.82 -7.66
N VAL A 139 -16.77 7.13 -7.28
CA VAL A 139 -15.48 7.09 -7.99
C VAL A 139 -15.61 6.24 -9.26
N PHE A 140 -16.28 5.10 -9.17
CA PHE A 140 -16.51 4.23 -10.33
C PHE A 140 -17.33 4.94 -11.40
N ASP A 141 -18.32 5.74 -11.00
CA ASP A 141 -19.15 6.50 -11.93
C ASP A 141 -18.36 7.61 -12.62
N GLN A 142 -17.44 8.27 -11.92
CA GLN A 142 -16.51 9.23 -12.53
C GLN A 142 -15.61 8.57 -13.58
N ILE A 143 -15.03 7.40 -13.28
CA ILE A 143 -14.18 6.68 -14.23
C ILE A 143 -14.98 6.26 -15.47
N LYS A 144 -16.21 5.76 -15.28
CA LYS A 144 -17.11 5.39 -16.39
C LYS A 144 -17.46 6.59 -17.27
N ASN A 145 -17.77 7.74 -16.66
CA ASN A 145 -18.06 8.97 -17.39
C ASN A 145 -16.85 9.44 -18.21
N ASP A 146 -15.65 9.43 -17.64
CA ASP A 146 -14.42 9.81 -18.35
C ASP A 146 -14.09 8.81 -19.49
N LEU A 147 -14.33 7.52 -19.26
CA LEU A 147 -14.22 6.47 -20.29
C LEU A 147 -15.18 6.72 -21.45
N ASP A 148 -16.45 7.01 -21.17
CA ASP A 148 -17.46 7.28 -22.19
C ASP A 148 -17.11 8.50 -23.03
N ASN A 149 -16.66 9.58 -22.38
CA ASN A 149 -16.23 10.79 -23.07
C ASN A 149 -15.02 10.51 -23.99
N ARG A 150 -14.01 9.80 -23.48
CA ARG A 150 -12.80 9.51 -24.24
C ARG A 150 -13.05 8.55 -25.40
N THR A 151 -13.87 7.52 -25.21
CA THR A 151 -14.21 6.57 -26.27
C THR A 151 -15.05 7.22 -27.36
N LYS A 152 -15.97 8.13 -27.03
CA LYS A 152 -16.70 8.96 -28.02
C LYS A 152 -15.76 9.83 -28.84
N GLU A 153 -14.79 10.48 -28.19
CA GLU A 153 -13.78 11.30 -28.86
C GLU A 153 -12.92 10.49 -29.84
N LEU A 154 -12.40 9.34 -29.41
CA LEU A 154 -11.61 8.44 -30.25
C LEU A 154 -12.41 7.94 -31.46
N LYS A 155 -13.67 7.54 -31.26
CA LYS A 155 -14.56 7.14 -32.37
C LYS A 155 -14.78 8.27 -33.37
N LYS A 156 -14.98 9.52 -32.91
CA LYS A 156 -15.08 10.69 -33.78
C LYS A 156 -13.80 10.94 -34.60
N GLN A 157 -12.64 10.53 -34.10
CA GLN A 157 -11.36 10.60 -34.80
C GLN A 157 -11.11 9.39 -35.74
N GLY A 158 -12.06 8.47 -35.89
CA GLY A 158 -11.89 7.24 -36.67
C GLY A 158 -11.07 6.14 -35.95
N LYS A 159 -10.67 6.36 -34.70
CA LYS A 159 -9.86 5.44 -33.88
C LYS A 159 -10.73 4.41 -33.14
N VAL A 160 -11.46 3.61 -33.92
CA VAL A 160 -12.47 2.68 -33.39
C VAL A 160 -11.81 1.54 -32.59
N LEU A 161 -10.65 1.05 -33.03
CA LEU A 161 -9.93 -0.03 -32.36
C LEU A 161 -9.37 0.43 -31.00
N GLU A 162 -8.80 1.63 -30.94
CA GLU A 162 -8.28 2.23 -29.70
C GLU A 162 -9.40 2.49 -28.69
N ALA A 163 -10.56 2.97 -29.18
CA ALA A 163 -11.74 3.15 -28.35
C ALA A 163 -12.22 1.81 -27.77
N HIS A 164 -12.24 0.74 -28.59
CA HIS A 164 -12.63 -0.59 -28.13
C HIS A 164 -11.64 -1.16 -27.10
N ARG A 165 -10.33 -1.04 -27.37
CA ARG A 165 -9.27 -1.49 -26.46
C ARG A 165 -9.34 -0.79 -25.10
N LEU A 166 -9.53 0.53 -25.11
CA LEU A 166 -9.68 1.34 -23.90
C LEU A 166 -10.91 0.90 -23.10
N HIS A 167 -12.05 0.75 -23.77
CA HIS A 167 -13.29 0.31 -23.13
C HIS A 167 -13.17 -1.06 -22.48
N GLN A 168 -12.65 -2.06 -23.21
CA GLN A 168 -12.47 -3.40 -22.67
C GLN A 168 -11.54 -3.42 -21.46
N ARG A 169 -10.39 -2.73 -21.55
CA ARG A 169 -9.41 -2.67 -20.46
C ARG A 169 -9.99 -2.04 -19.20
N VAL A 170 -10.57 -0.85 -19.33
CA VAL A 170 -11.10 -0.13 -18.16
C VAL A 170 -12.30 -0.87 -17.55
N THR A 171 -13.18 -1.46 -18.36
CA THR A 171 -14.32 -2.23 -17.84
C THR A 171 -13.84 -3.42 -17.00
N TYR A 172 -12.88 -4.20 -17.52
CA TYR A 172 -12.29 -5.31 -16.78
C TYR A 172 -11.59 -4.85 -15.50
N ASP A 173 -10.81 -3.77 -15.56
CA ASP A 173 -10.11 -3.23 -14.40
C ASP A 173 -11.11 -2.79 -13.32
N LEU A 174 -12.23 -2.14 -13.69
CA LEU A 174 -13.26 -1.72 -12.74
C LEU A 174 -13.95 -2.92 -12.07
N GLU A 175 -14.26 -3.98 -12.83
CA GLU A 175 -14.81 -5.23 -12.27
C GLU A 175 -13.84 -5.85 -11.26
N MET A 176 -12.55 -5.95 -11.61
CA MET A 176 -11.51 -6.49 -10.73
C MET A 176 -11.30 -5.63 -9.48
N ILE A 177 -11.31 -4.31 -9.59
CA ILE A 177 -11.19 -3.42 -8.42
C ILE A 177 -12.41 -3.56 -7.52
N GLN A 178 -13.61 -3.74 -8.08
CA GLN A 178 -14.83 -3.88 -7.29
C GLN A 178 -14.90 -5.23 -6.54
N GLU A 179 -14.47 -6.31 -7.17
CA GLU A 179 -14.50 -7.67 -6.58
C GLU A 179 -13.29 -7.96 -5.68
N VAL A 180 -12.09 -7.56 -6.11
CA VAL A 180 -10.81 -7.95 -5.49
C VAL A 180 -10.13 -6.78 -4.77
N GLY A 181 -10.54 -5.54 -5.03
CA GLY A 181 -9.91 -4.34 -4.46
C GLY A 181 -8.58 -3.95 -5.09
N TYR A 182 -8.13 -4.65 -6.15
CA TYR A 182 -6.84 -4.43 -6.79
C TYR A 182 -6.81 -4.87 -8.25
N VAL A 183 -6.03 -4.15 -9.06
CA VAL A 183 -5.63 -4.55 -10.42
C VAL A 183 -4.17 -4.14 -10.69
N ASN A 184 -3.50 -4.83 -11.59
CA ASN A 184 -2.20 -4.36 -12.08
C ASN A 184 -2.38 -3.06 -12.86
N GLY A 185 -1.66 -2.01 -12.48
CA GLY A 185 -1.88 -0.69 -13.06
C GLY A 185 -2.89 0.16 -12.30
N ILE A 186 -3.27 -0.21 -11.07
CA ILE A 186 -4.21 0.55 -10.23
C ILE A 186 -3.76 2.02 -10.02
N GLU A 187 -2.46 2.31 -10.08
CA GLU A 187 -1.90 3.65 -10.00
C GLU A 187 -2.39 4.60 -11.12
N ASN A 188 -2.83 4.06 -12.26
CA ASN A 188 -3.43 4.85 -13.34
C ASN A 188 -4.80 5.44 -12.95
N TYR A 189 -5.43 4.86 -11.93
CA TYR A 189 -6.70 5.33 -11.38
C TYR A 189 -6.52 6.13 -10.09
N SER A 190 -5.28 6.29 -9.61
CA SER A 190 -4.97 6.93 -8.32
C SER A 190 -5.64 8.29 -8.15
N ARG A 191 -5.71 9.12 -9.20
CA ARG A 191 -6.41 10.42 -9.16
C ARG A 191 -7.82 10.30 -8.58
N TYR A 192 -8.57 9.31 -9.04
CA TYR A 192 -9.97 9.12 -8.66
C TYR A 192 -10.08 8.66 -7.21
N PHE A 193 -9.26 7.68 -6.81
CA PHE A 193 -9.29 7.10 -5.46
C PHE A 193 -8.70 8.02 -4.39
N ASP A 194 -7.74 8.87 -4.77
CA ASP A 194 -7.15 9.89 -3.90
C ASP A 194 -8.07 11.11 -3.71
N GLY A 195 -9.18 11.20 -4.48
CA GLY A 195 -10.06 12.38 -4.51
C GLY A 195 -9.41 13.62 -5.15
N ARG A 196 -8.39 13.44 -5.99
CA ARG A 196 -7.65 14.53 -6.65
C ARG A 196 -8.39 15.03 -7.89
N ARG A 197 -8.29 16.33 -8.18
CA ARG A 197 -8.88 16.94 -9.38
C ARG A 197 -7.99 16.71 -10.61
N PRO A 198 -8.54 16.78 -11.84
CA PRO A 198 -7.72 16.80 -13.04
C PRO A 198 -6.63 17.89 -12.96
N GLY A 199 -5.38 17.50 -13.18
CA GLY A 199 -4.22 18.40 -13.12
C GLY A 199 -3.57 18.53 -11.74
N ASP A 200 -4.18 18.03 -10.66
CA ASP A 200 -3.52 17.98 -9.35
C ASP A 200 -2.34 16.99 -9.38
N ALA A 201 -1.23 17.34 -8.72
CA ALA A 201 -0.03 16.52 -8.67
C ALA A 201 -0.28 15.17 -7.96
N PRO A 202 0.44 14.08 -8.34
CA PRO A 202 0.41 12.82 -7.61
C PRO A 202 1.12 12.92 -6.25
N TYR A 203 0.74 12.03 -5.32
CA TYR A 203 1.46 11.87 -4.06
C TYR A 203 2.78 11.13 -4.28
N SER A 204 3.85 11.71 -3.76
CA SER A 204 5.23 11.26 -3.91
C SER A 204 5.84 10.89 -2.55
N LEU A 205 7.09 10.44 -2.55
CA LEU A 205 7.81 10.19 -1.28
C LEU A 205 7.95 11.45 -0.44
N ILE A 206 7.99 12.63 -1.07
CA ILE A 206 8.07 13.92 -0.39
C ILE A 206 6.83 14.16 0.48
N ASP A 207 5.66 13.72 0.02
CA ASP A 207 4.42 13.84 0.77
C ASP A 207 4.42 12.94 2.02
N TYR A 208 5.11 11.80 1.99
CA TYR A 208 5.31 10.94 3.17
C TYR A 208 6.26 11.55 4.22
N PHE A 209 7.08 12.52 3.85
CA PHE A 209 7.81 13.35 4.82
C PHE A 209 6.93 14.50 5.32
N ASN A 210 6.24 15.19 4.42
CA ASN A 210 5.42 16.35 4.76
C ASN A 210 4.23 16.01 5.66
N GLU A 211 3.58 14.87 5.47
CA GLU A 211 2.40 14.48 6.25
C GLU A 211 2.69 14.35 7.76
N PRO A 212 3.68 13.55 8.21
CA PRO A 212 4.02 13.44 9.64
C PRO A 212 4.91 14.57 10.17
N TYR A 213 5.73 15.22 9.34
CA TYR A 213 6.76 16.16 9.82
C TYR A 213 6.52 17.62 9.41
N GLY A 214 5.57 17.90 8.53
CA GLY A 214 5.39 19.23 7.95
C GLY A 214 6.69 19.71 7.29
N SER A 215 7.24 20.81 7.78
CA SER A 215 8.53 21.35 7.33
C SER A 215 9.73 20.86 8.15
N ASN A 216 9.54 19.96 9.12
CA ASN A 216 10.59 19.51 10.04
C ASN A 216 11.35 18.28 9.52
N TRP A 217 11.87 18.35 8.31
CA TRP A 217 12.71 17.31 7.71
C TRP A 217 13.70 17.95 6.73
N LEU A 218 14.74 17.19 6.34
CA LEU A 218 15.83 17.69 5.50
C LEU A 218 15.97 16.85 4.22
N VAL A 219 16.35 17.52 3.13
CA VAL A 219 16.75 16.88 1.87
C VAL A 219 18.21 17.21 1.61
N PHE A 220 19.00 16.16 1.36
CA PHE A 220 20.33 16.29 0.79
C PHE A 220 20.27 15.82 -0.65
N VAL A 221 20.75 16.65 -1.58
CA VAL A 221 20.80 16.32 -3.01
C VAL A 221 22.25 16.07 -3.36
N ASP A 222 22.59 14.80 -3.53
CA ASP A 222 23.90 14.41 -4.03
C ASP A 222 24.06 14.81 -5.49
N GLU A 223 25.26 15.26 -5.86
CA GLU A 223 25.62 15.77 -7.18
C GLU A 223 24.54 16.67 -7.81
N SER A 224 24.10 17.68 -7.06
CA SER A 224 22.96 18.54 -7.42
C SER A 224 23.02 19.14 -8.83
N HIS A 225 24.22 19.40 -9.36
CA HIS A 225 24.44 19.90 -10.70
C HIS A 225 23.99 18.93 -11.82
N MET A 226 23.95 17.62 -11.53
CA MET A 226 23.41 16.58 -12.41
C MET A 226 21.99 16.16 -12.00
N THR A 227 21.73 16.05 -10.70
CA THR A 227 20.45 15.55 -10.17
C THR A 227 19.29 16.50 -10.46
N PHE A 228 19.47 17.82 -10.34
CA PHE A 228 18.38 18.77 -10.64
C PHE A 228 17.94 18.76 -12.11
N PRO A 229 18.85 18.78 -13.11
CA PRO A 229 18.48 18.57 -14.50
C PRO A 229 17.71 17.27 -14.72
N GLN A 230 18.14 16.17 -14.10
CA GLN A 230 17.46 14.88 -14.23
C GLN A 230 16.03 14.94 -13.70
N ILE A 231 15.82 15.50 -12.50
CA ILE A 231 14.48 15.67 -11.90
C ILE A 231 13.57 16.50 -12.81
N ARG A 232 14.07 17.63 -13.34
CA ARG A 232 13.29 18.47 -14.27
C ARG A 232 12.90 17.74 -15.55
N GLY A 233 13.76 16.84 -16.04
CA GLY A 233 13.48 16.03 -17.23
C GLY A 233 12.36 15.00 -17.06
N MET A 234 12.03 14.60 -15.83
CA MET A 234 11.00 13.58 -15.56
C MET A 234 9.56 14.12 -15.58
N TYR A 235 9.36 15.44 -15.49
CA TYR A 235 8.03 16.07 -15.50
C TYR A 235 7.31 16.02 -16.87
N ALA A 236 8.02 15.66 -17.94
CA ALA A 236 7.50 15.60 -19.31
C ALA A 236 7.89 14.30 -20.06
N GLY A 237 8.23 13.24 -19.32
CA GLY A 237 8.51 11.90 -19.85
C GLY A 237 7.24 11.06 -19.97
#